data_AF-A0A504Y4Z1-F1
#
_entry.id   AF-A0A504Y4Z1-F1
#
_cell.length_a   1.000
_cell.length_b   1.000
_cell.length_c   1.000
_cell.angle_alpha   90.00
_cell.angle_beta   90.00
_cell.angle_gamma   90.00
#
_symmetry.space_group_name_H-M   'P 1'
#
loop_
_entity.id
_entity.type
_entity.pdbx_description
1 polymer ?
#
loop_
_entity_poly.entity_id
_entity_poly.type
_entity_poly.pdbx_seq_one_letter_code
_entity_poly.pdbx_strand_id
1 'polypeptide(L)'
;MLACSVALIQTYSMKFRRIKAEESFEYNLLGVGLIGCLTYHMLLFVPSLETVVHSMIYSSVFEKPDLVPREQAIRDTANPVSIEELRGTAMLYLVKCTLEVCQALLQFFFIVEASRRGPCCRNQARIKPGRSAIVFLLINNLALWLMNTFEFRESENQLLLHRQYYGIRTWPVITCCFIPLIIFFRFHSTVCFAQIWSKLYELH
;
A
#
# COMPACT_ATOMS: atom_id res chain seq x y z
N MET A 1 2.97 -8.32 -4.43
CA MET A 1 2.39 -9.33 -3.50
C MET A 1 2.92 -10.73 -3.76
N LEU A 2 2.75 -11.30 -4.97
CA LEU A 2 3.22 -12.66 -5.31
C LEU A 2 4.70 -12.89 -4.99
N ALA A 3 5.58 -11.93 -5.30
CA ALA A 3 7.00 -12.02 -4.98
C ALA A 3 7.29 -12.09 -3.46
N CYS A 4 6.54 -11.36 -2.63
CA CYS A 4 6.68 -11.43 -1.17
C CYS A 4 6.24 -12.80 -0.65
N SER A 5 5.13 -13.34 -1.17
CA SER A 5 4.62 -14.66 -0.79
C SER A 5 5.59 -15.78 -1.18
N VAL A 6 6.14 -15.72 -2.40
CA VAL A 6 7.15 -16.68 -2.87
C VAL A 6 8.44 -16.58 -2.05
N ALA A 7 8.89 -15.35 -1.74
CA ALA A 7 10.05 -15.16 -0.89
C ALA A 7 9.81 -15.65 0.55
N LEU A 8 8.62 -15.44 1.13
CA LEU A 8 8.24 -15.99 2.44
C LEU A 8 8.37 -17.51 2.47
N ILE A 9 7.82 -18.18 1.44
CA ILE A 9 7.87 -19.64 1.29
C ILE A 9 9.32 -20.12 1.16
N GLN A 10 10.14 -19.46 0.33
CA GLN A 10 11.55 -19.83 0.14
C GLN A 10 12.40 -19.61 1.40
N THR A 11 12.11 -18.54 2.14
CA THR A 11 12.82 -18.17 3.37
C THR A 11 12.39 -19.05 4.55
N TYR A 12 11.26 -19.78 4.47
CA TYR A 12 10.76 -20.69 5.51
C TYR A 12 11.72 -21.83 5.86
N SER A 13 12.67 -22.14 4.98
CA SER A 13 13.70 -23.16 5.20
C SER A 13 14.86 -22.76 6.14
N MET A 14 14.93 -21.49 6.59
CA MET A 14 16.05 -20.98 7.39
C MET A 14 15.76 -20.94 8.90
N LYS A 15 16.78 -21.20 9.74
CA LYS A 15 16.64 -21.21 11.20
C LYS A 15 16.53 -19.79 11.78
N PHE A 16 15.84 -19.70 12.91
CA PHE A 16 15.68 -18.49 13.70
C PHE A 16 17.00 -18.04 14.35
N ARG A 17 17.31 -16.75 14.23
CA ARG A 17 18.41 -16.04 14.90
C ARG A 17 17.83 -15.03 15.91
N ARG A 18 18.55 -14.79 17.01
CA ARG A 18 18.21 -13.73 17.97
C ARG A 18 18.51 -12.35 17.37
N ILE A 19 17.55 -11.43 17.48
CA ILE A 19 17.63 -10.04 17.01
C ILE A 19 18.52 -9.22 17.96
N LYS A 20 19.39 -8.36 17.42
CA LYS A 20 20.18 -7.40 18.24
C LYS A 20 19.34 -6.17 18.59
N ALA A 21 19.60 -5.50 19.72
CA ALA A 21 18.81 -4.34 20.17
C ALA A 21 18.75 -3.20 19.13
N GLU A 22 19.83 -2.98 18.38
CA GLU A 22 19.91 -2.01 17.27
C GLU A 22 18.92 -2.34 16.14
N GLU A 23 18.72 -3.62 15.81
CA GLU A 23 17.75 -4.06 14.81
C GLU A 23 16.30 -3.83 15.29
N SER A 24 16.05 -3.80 16.60
CA SER A 24 14.72 -3.51 17.15
C SER A 24 14.29 -2.06 16.95
N PHE A 25 15.23 -1.11 16.99
CA PHE A 25 14.93 0.30 16.73
C PHE A 25 14.48 0.51 15.28
N GLU A 26 15.18 -0.13 14.35
CA GLU A 26 14.87 -0.10 12.92
C GLU A 26 13.45 -0.63 12.63
N TYR A 27 13.00 -1.68 13.33
CA TYR A 27 11.62 -2.20 13.17
C TYR A 27 10.56 -1.30 13.77
N ASN A 28 10.84 -0.66 14.90
CA ASN A 28 9.90 0.30 15.49
C ASN A 28 9.72 1.49 14.55
N LEU A 29 10.81 1.98 13.96
CA LEU A 29 10.80 3.06 12.99
C LEU A 29 10.07 2.66 11.69
N LEU A 30 10.30 1.44 11.22
CA LEU A 30 9.55 0.86 10.10
C LEU A 30 8.05 0.75 10.41
N GLY A 31 7.70 0.38 11.65
CA GLY A 31 6.32 0.29 12.14
C GLY A 31 5.61 1.63 12.17
N VAL A 32 6.28 2.71 12.58
CA VAL A 32 5.73 4.07 12.52
C VAL A 32 5.41 4.45 11.07
N GLY A 33 6.32 4.17 10.14
CA GLY A 33 6.07 4.39 8.71
C GLY A 33 4.89 3.56 8.19
N LEU A 34 4.78 2.30 8.60
CA LEU A 34 3.66 1.44 8.24
C LEU A 34 2.33 1.99 8.74
N ILE A 35 2.26 2.45 9.99
CA ILE A 35 1.04 3.04 10.57
C ILE A 35 0.62 4.27 9.77
N GLY A 36 1.55 5.15 9.42
CA GLY A 36 1.28 6.31 8.56
C GLY A 36 0.75 5.90 7.19
N CYS A 37 1.36 4.89 6.57
CA CYS A 37 0.94 4.34 5.28
C CYS A 37 -0.47 3.74 5.34
N LEU A 38 -0.77 2.91 6.35
CA LEU A 38 -2.09 2.32 6.54
C LEU A 38 -3.15 3.38 6.78
N THR A 39 -2.86 4.36 7.64
CA THR A 39 -3.80 5.44 7.96
C THR A 39 -4.18 6.23 6.72
N TYR A 40 -3.21 6.59 5.87
CA TYR A 40 -3.48 7.31 4.63
C TYR A 40 -4.36 6.50 3.66
N HIS A 41 -4.05 5.23 3.45
CA HIS A 41 -4.86 4.38 2.58
C HIS A 41 -6.25 4.11 3.13
N MET A 42 -6.43 4.07 4.46
CA MET A 42 -7.74 4.00 5.08
C MET A 42 -8.54 5.29 4.86
N LEU A 43 -7.90 6.46 4.95
CA LEU A 43 -8.53 7.76 4.66
C LEU A 43 -8.96 7.89 3.19
N LEU A 44 -8.28 7.23 2.26
CA LEU A 44 -8.70 7.13 0.85
C LEU A 44 -9.81 6.08 0.63
N PHE A 45 -9.75 4.98 1.36
CA PHE A 45 -10.67 3.86 1.21
C PHE A 45 -12.10 4.22 1.64
N VAL A 46 -12.26 4.94 2.77
CA VAL A 46 -13.60 5.26 3.32
C VAL A 46 -14.47 6.08 2.35
N PRO A 47 -14.01 7.23 1.80
CA PRO A 47 -14.81 8.01 0.87
C PRO A 47 -15.09 7.28 -0.44
N SER A 48 -14.12 6.48 -0.90
CA SER A 48 -14.28 5.66 -2.10
C SER A 48 -15.36 4.59 -1.90
N LEU A 49 -15.40 3.96 -0.72
CA LEU A 49 -16.41 2.96 -0.37
C LEU A 49 -17.78 3.60 -0.28
N GLU A 50 -17.89 4.74 0.40
CA GLU A 50 -19.14 5.48 0.55
C GLU A 50 -19.71 5.89 -0.81
N THR A 51 -18.88 6.40 -1.72
CA THR A 51 -19.27 6.78 -3.08
C THR A 51 -19.82 5.58 -3.87
N VAL A 52 -19.16 4.42 -3.77
CA VAL A 52 -19.59 3.19 -4.45
C VAL A 52 -20.91 2.69 -3.87
N VAL A 53 -21.05 2.67 -2.54
CA VAL A 53 -22.28 2.24 -1.86
C VAL A 53 -23.45 3.14 -2.22
N HIS A 54 -23.27 4.47 -2.16
CA HIS A 54 -24.29 5.44 -2.60
C HIS A 54 -24.71 5.22 -4.05
N SER A 55 -23.75 4.96 -4.94
CA SER A 55 -24.06 4.68 -6.36
C SER A 55 -24.86 3.39 -6.55
N MET A 56 -24.54 2.33 -5.78
CA MET A 56 -25.28 1.07 -5.83
C MET A 56 -26.71 1.23 -5.29
N ILE A 57 -26.87 1.93 -4.18
CA ILE A 57 -28.20 2.22 -3.60
C ILE A 57 -29.02 3.03 -4.59
N TYR A 58 -28.45 4.08 -5.19
CA TYR A 58 -29.14 4.90 -6.19
C TYR A 58 -29.63 4.06 -7.38
N SER A 59 -28.78 3.18 -7.91
CA SER A 59 -29.16 2.26 -9.00
C SER A 59 -30.31 1.33 -8.61
N SER A 60 -30.34 0.84 -7.37
CA SER A 60 -31.40 -0.05 -6.88
C SER A 60 -32.74 0.68 -6.64
N VAL A 61 -32.69 1.96 -6.29
CA VAL A 61 -33.89 2.80 -6.11
C VAL A 61 -34.49 3.19 -7.46
N PHE A 62 -33.66 3.43 -8.48
CA PHE A 62 -34.12 3.78 -9.83
C PHE A 62 -34.88 2.64 -10.53
N GLU A 63 -34.68 1.40 -10.08
CA GLU A 63 -35.48 0.23 -10.51
C GLU A 63 -36.93 0.28 -9.98
N LYS A 64 -37.23 1.16 -9.02
CA LYS A 64 -38.58 1.50 -8.54
C LYS A 64 -38.97 2.94 -8.96
N PRO A 65 -39.57 3.11 -10.15
CA PRO A 65 -39.81 4.44 -10.73
C PRO A 65 -40.78 5.34 -9.94
N ASP A 66 -41.54 4.80 -8.98
CA ASP A 66 -42.59 5.55 -8.26
C ASP A 66 -42.08 6.44 -7.11
N LEU A 67 -40.80 6.38 -6.73
CA LEU A 67 -40.26 7.11 -5.57
C LEU A 67 -39.22 8.20 -5.88
N VAL A 68 -38.80 8.37 -7.15
CA VAL A 68 -37.72 9.30 -7.49
C VAL A 68 -38.29 10.70 -7.80
N PRO A 69 -37.86 11.78 -7.10
CA PRO A 69 -38.24 13.14 -7.43
C PRO A 69 -37.87 13.49 -8.87
N ARG A 70 -38.85 13.94 -9.66
CA ARG A 70 -38.74 14.16 -11.11
C ARG A 70 -37.58 15.09 -11.52
N GLU A 71 -37.16 16.02 -10.65
CA GLU A 71 -36.00 16.91 -10.89
C GLU A 71 -34.64 16.17 -10.87
N GLN A 72 -34.50 15.13 -10.05
CA GLN A 72 -33.25 14.38 -9.91
C GLN A 72 -33.00 13.50 -11.14
N ALA A 73 -34.04 12.79 -11.60
CA ALA A 73 -33.99 11.97 -12.80
C ALA A 73 -33.65 12.78 -14.07
N ILE A 74 -34.12 14.04 -14.16
CA ILE A 74 -33.83 14.96 -15.27
C ILE A 74 -32.37 15.44 -15.23
N ARG A 75 -31.81 15.73 -14.04
CA ARG A 75 -30.38 16.08 -13.90
C ARG A 75 -29.47 14.93 -14.29
N ASP A 76 -29.83 13.70 -13.93
CA ASP A 76 -28.99 12.53 -14.20
C ASP A 76 -29.07 12.08 -15.67
N THR A 77 -30.20 12.27 -16.34
CA THR A 77 -30.29 12.10 -17.81
C THR A 77 -29.52 13.19 -18.57
N ALA A 78 -29.34 14.37 -17.98
CA ALA A 78 -28.57 15.47 -18.59
C ALA A 78 -27.05 15.34 -18.40
N ASN A 79 -26.54 14.56 -17.43
CA ASN A 79 -25.10 14.42 -17.19
C ASN A 79 -24.61 13.01 -16.80
N PRO A 80 -25.01 11.93 -17.52
CA PRO A 80 -24.73 10.54 -17.15
C PRO A 80 -23.24 10.19 -17.17
N VAL A 81 -22.45 10.86 -18.02
CA VAL A 81 -21.00 10.60 -18.18
C VAL A 81 -20.23 10.86 -16.87
N SER A 82 -20.59 11.92 -16.13
CA SER A 82 -19.88 12.30 -14.91
C SER A 82 -20.03 11.32 -13.74
N ILE A 83 -21.20 10.70 -13.59
CA ILE A 83 -21.48 9.75 -12.49
C ILE A 83 -20.82 8.40 -12.75
N GLU A 84 -20.81 7.95 -14.00
CA GLU A 84 -20.14 6.70 -14.38
C GLU A 84 -18.61 6.81 -14.23
N GLU A 85 -18.02 7.93 -14.64
CA GLU A 85 -16.60 8.23 -14.44
C GLU A 85 -16.22 8.31 -12.96
N LEU A 86 -17.06 8.96 -12.12
CA LEU A 86 -16.84 9.02 -10.68
C LEU A 86 -16.90 7.63 -10.02
N ARG A 87 -17.86 6.79 -10.44
CA ARG A 87 -18.01 5.42 -9.94
C ARG A 87 -16.82 4.54 -10.33
N GLY A 88 -16.38 4.61 -11.58
CA GLY A 88 -15.20 3.88 -12.06
C GLY A 88 -13.94 4.30 -11.30
N THR A 89 -13.76 5.60 -11.10
CA THR A 89 -12.66 6.17 -10.33
C THR A 89 -12.66 5.70 -8.87
N ALA A 90 -13.82 5.71 -8.20
CA ALA A 90 -13.94 5.24 -6.83
C ALA A 90 -13.63 3.73 -6.69
N MET A 91 -14.09 2.91 -7.64
CA MET A 91 -13.78 1.47 -7.67
C MET A 91 -12.27 1.22 -7.86
N LEU A 92 -11.62 1.97 -8.75
CA LEU A 92 -10.17 1.90 -8.93
C LEU A 92 -9.44 2.24 -7.63
N TYR A 93 -9.89 3.25 -6.87
CA TYR A 93 -9.28 3.57 -5.57
C TYR A 93 -9.51 2.51 -4.51
N LEU A 94 -10.68 1.88 -4.47
CA LEU A 94 -10.94 0.77 -3.54
C LEU A 94 -9.96 -0.38 -3.78
N VAL A 95 -9.83 -0.79 -5.05
CA VAL A 95 -8.90 -1.86 -5.43
C VAL A 95 -7.46 -1.44 -5.13
N LYS A 96 -7.06 -0.24 -5.53
CA LYS A 96 -5.71 0.31 -5.27
C LYS A 96 -5.39 0.30 -3.77
N CYS A 97 -6.24 0.89 -2.93
CA CYS A 97 -6.00 0.99 -1.49
C CYS A 97 -5.92 -0.38 -0.84
N THR A 98 -6.78 -1.32 -1.25
CA THR A 98 -6.74 -2.70 -0.74
C THR A 98 -5.44 -3.39 -1.11
N LEU A 99 -5.00 -3.27 -2.38
CA LEU A 99 -3.75 -3.85 -2.84
C LEU A 99 -2.53 -3.24 -2.14
N GLU A 100 -2.50 -1.91 -1.97
CA GLU A 100 -1.43 -1.20 -1.28
C GLU A 100 -1.33 -1.60 0.20
N VAL A 101 -2.45 -1.65 0.93
CA VAL A 101 -2.48 -2.10 2.33
C VAL A 101 -1.96 -3.53 2.46
N CYS A 102 -2.49 -4.45 1.65
CA CYS A 102 -2.05 -5.84 1.70
C CYS A 102 -0.57 -5.99 1.29
N GLN A 103 -0.11 -5.23 0.30
CA GLN A 103 1.28 -5.22 -0.12
C GLN A 103 2.21 -4.69 0.97
N ALA A 104 1.85 -3.59 1.63
CA ALA A 104 2.65 -2.97 2.71
C ALA A 104 2.75 -3.89 3.93
N LEU A 105 1.64 -4.53 4.32
CA LEU A 105 1.62 -5.51 5.41
C LEU A 105 2.50 -6.73 5.09
N LEU A 106 2.32 -7.35 3.92
CA LEU A 106 3.14 -8.51 3.53
C LEU A 106 4.63 -8.17 3.48
N GLN A 107 4.98 -6.98 3.00
CA GLN A 107 6.35 -6.49 2.98
C GLN A 107 6.91 -6.30 4.38
N PHE A 108 6.16 -5.66 5.29
CA PHE A 108 6.58 -5.47 6.68
C PHE A 108 6.82 -6.80 7.38
N PHE A 109 5.85 -7.72 7.30
CA PHE A 109 5.99 -9.06 7.89
C PHE A 109 7.16 -9.83 7.28
N PHE A 110 7.37 -9.73 5.97
CA PHE A 110 8.53 -10.35 5.33
C PHE A 110 9.85 -9.78 5.85
N ILE A 111 9.97 -8.46 6.00
CA ILE A 111 11.20 -7.83 6.52
C ILE A 111 11.48 -8.31 7.95
N VAL A 112 10.47 -8.29 8.83
CA VAL A 112 10.59 -8.73 10.23
C VAL A 112 10.94 -10.22 10.30
N GLU A 113 10.34 -11.06 9.46
CA GLU A 113 10.60 -12.49 9.49
C GLU A 113 11.95 -12.85 8.86
N ALA A 114 12.31 -12.23 7.73
CA ALA A 114 13.56 -12.46 7.04
C ALA A 114 14.75 -11.96 7.86
N SER A 115 14.59 -10.86 8.60
CA SER A 115 15.65 -10.36 9.48
C SER A 115 15.89 -11.23 10.71
N ARG A 116 14.85 -11.95 11.16
CA ARG A 116 14.94 -12.95 12.24
C ARG A 116 15.53 -14.27 11.78
N ARG A 117 15.79 -14.44 10.48
CA ARG A 117 16.33 -15.67 9.90
C ARG A 117 17.76 -15.47 9.43
N GLY A 118 18.59 -16.48 9.65
CA GLY A 118 19.99 -16.44 9.25
C GLY A 118 20.48 -17.80 8.76
N PRO A 119 21.62 -17.85 8.06
CA PRO A 119 22.20 -19.11 7.61
C PRO A 119 22.53 -19.99 8.82
N CYS A 120 22.00 -21.22 8.85
CA CYS A 120 22.26 -22.18 9.92
C CYS A 120 23.68 -22.78 9.83
N CYS A 121 24.25 -22.85 8.61
CA CYS A 121 25.51 -23.57 8.34
C CYS A 121 26.32 -22.88 7.22
N ARG A 122 27.65 -23.06 7.24
CA ARG A 122 28.59 -22.64 6.16
C ARG A 122 28.19 -23.12 4.76
N ASN A 123 27.66 -24.35 4.64
CA ASN A 123 27.15 -24.86 3.36
C ASN A 123 25.91 -24.09 2.86
N GLN A 124 25.04 -23.66 3.77
CA GLN A 124 23.82 -22.91 3.42
C GLN A 124 24.16 -21.45 3.03
N ALA A 125 25.15 -20.85 3.69
CA ALA A 125 25.74 -19.57 3.27
C ALA A 125 26.41 -19.65 1.88
N ARG A 126 26.93 -20.83 1.50
CA ARG A 126 27.55 -21.06 0.18
C ARG A 126 26.52 -21.29 -0.94
N ILE A 127 25.41 -21.99 -0.64
CA ILE A 127 24.31 -22.25 -1.59
C ILE A 127 23.46 -21.00 -1.85
N LYS A 128 23.42 -20.07 -0.89
CA LYS A 128 22.69 -18.80 -0.97
C LYS A 128 21.19 -18.96 -1.32
N PRO A 129 20.43 -19.80 -0.60
CA PRO A 129 19.01 -19.98 -0.87
C PRO A 129 18.25 -18.65 -0.69
N GLY A 130 17.34 -18.32 -1.60
CA GLY A 130 16.51 -17.10 -1.53
C GLY A 130 17.21 -15.80 -1.96
N ARG A 131 18.48 -15.86 -2.41
CA ARG A 131 19.26 -14.70 -2.86
C ARG A 131 18.53 -13.89 -3.94
N SER A 132 18.23 -14.52 -5.06
CA SER A 132 17.56 -13.89 -6.20
C SER A 132 16.21 -13.29 -5.83
N ALA A 133 15.46 -13.94 -4.93
CA ALA A 133 14.18 -13.44 -4.46
C ALA A 133 14.30 -12.15 -3.64
N ILE A 134 15.30 -12.06 -2.75
CA ILE A 134 15.56 -10.85 -1.95
C ILE A 134 16.01 -9.68 -2.84
N VAL A 135 16.89 -9.91 -3.82
CA VAL A 135 17.29 -8.85 -4.78
C VAL A 135 16.10 -8.39 -5.61
N PHE A 136 15.31 -9.33 -6.12
CA PHE A 136 14.14 -9.00 -6.90
C PHE A 136 13.16 -8.14 -6.08
N LEU A 137 12.91 -8.53 -4.84
CA LEU A 137 12.10 -7.75 -3.91
C LEU A 137 12.68 -6.37 -3.62
N LEU A 138 14.01 -6.27 -3.43
CA LEU A 138 14.71 -5.01 -3.22
C LEU A 138 14.55 -4.07 -4.42
N ILE A 139 14.79 -4.57 -5.64
CA ILE A 139 14.64 -3.77 -6.88
C ILE A 139 13.19 -3.33 -7.06
N ASN A 140 12.22 -4.22 -6.83
CA ASN A 140 10.79 -3.86 -6.90
C ASN A 140 10.41 -2.83 -5.84
N ASN A 141 10.94 -2.95 -4.61
CA ASN A 141 10.69 -1.98 -3.54
C ASN A 141 11.24 -0.61 -3.89
N LEU A 142 12.47 -0.59 -4.40
CA LEU A 142 13.15 0.62 -4.82
C LEU A 142 12.41 1.28 -5.99
N ALA A 143 11.97 0.50 -6.99
CA ALA A 143 11.18 1.01 -8.11
C ALA A 143 9.85 1.61 -7.64
N LEU A 144 9.15 0.95 -6.72
CA LEU A 144 7.90 1.44 -6.16
C LEU A 144 8.11 2.71 -5.30
N TRP A 145 9.22 2.79 -4.56
CA TRP A 145 9.62 4.02 -3.87
C TRP A 145 9.90 5.15 -4.85
N LEU A 146 10.63 4.86 -5.92
CA LEU A 146 11.00 5.81 -6.96
C LEU A 146 9.75 6.37 -7.66
N MET A 147 8.83 5.49 -8.05
CA MET A 147 7.53 5.86 -8.61
C MET A 147 6.73 6.72 -7.63
N ASN A 148 6.59 6.28 -6.37
CA ASN A 148 5.86 7.08 -5.36
C ASN A 148 6.48 8.45 -5.08
N THR A 149 7.79 8.61 -5.31
CA THR A 149 8.50 9.88 -5.10
C THR A 149 8.40 10.80 -6.32
N PHE A 150 8.48 10.27 -7.55
CA PHE A 150 8.47 11.06 -8.78
C PHE A 150 7.11 11.24 -9.42
N GLU A 151 6.18 10.30 -9.24
CA GLU A 151 4.80 10.37 -9.77
C GLU A 151 3.91 11.31 -8.94
N PHE A 152 4.50 12.06 -8.01
CA PHE A 152 3.77 13.00 -7.19
C PHE A 152 3.32 14.21 -8.03
N ARG A 153 2.15 14.11 -8.70
CA ARG A 153 1.13 15.19 -8.82
C ARG A 153 -0.09 14.94 -9.73
N GLU A 154 -0.14 13.90 -10.55
CA GLU A 154 -1.10 13.85 -11.68
C GLU A 154 -2.31 12.92 -11.48
N SER A 155 -3.09 13.14 -10.43
CA SER A 155 -4.50 12.78 -10.55
C SER A 155 -5.35 13.86 -9.89
N GLU A 156 -5.60 14.92 -10.65
CA GLU A 156 -6.62 15.91 -10.30
C GLU A 156 -7.94 15.24 -9.87
N ASN A 157 -8.23 14.07 -10.45
CA ASN A 157 -9.38 13.23 -10.09
C ASN A 157 -9.23 12.49 -8.73
N GLN A 158 -8.01 12.09 -8.28
CA GLN A 158 -7.81 11.66 -6.87
C GLN A 158 -8.17 12.79 -5.94
N LEU A 159 -7.69 13.98 -6.25
CA LEU A 159 -7.85 15.15 -5.41
C LEU A 159 -9.33 15.52 -5.34
N LEU A 160 -10.07 15.50 -6.45
CA LEU A 160 -11.46 15.99 -6.49
C LEU A 160 -12.41 15.21 -5.56
N LEU A 161 -12.45 13.87 -5.64
CA LEU A 161 -13.34 13.04 -4.80
C LEU A 161 -13.06 13.24 -3.30
N HIS A 162 -11.79 13.14 -2.91
CA HIS A 162 -11.40 13.25 -1.51
C HIS A 162 -11.47 14.69 -0.99
N ARG A 163 -11.27 15.68 -1.86
CA ARG A 163 -11.42 17.10 -1.55
C ARG A 163 -12.87 17.50 -1.39
N GLN A 164 -13.79 16.90 -2.14
CA GLN A 164 -15.22 17.09 -1.93
C GLN A 164 -15.67 16.48 -0.59
N TYR A 165 -15.08 15.35 -0.20
CA TYR A 165 -15.40 14.67 1.06
C TYR A 165 -14.82 15.36 2.30
N TYR A 166 -13.49 15.55 2.35
CA TYR A 166 -12.78 16.11 3.51
C TYR A 166 -12.72 17.65 3.51
N GLY A 167 -13.01 18.27 2.36
CA GLY A 167 -12.95 19.71 2.17
C GLY A 167 -11.67 20.20 1.49
N ILE A 168 -11.78 21.36 0.87
CA ILE A 168 -10.75 22.00 0.03
C ILE A 168 -9.42 22.26 0.76
N ARG A 169 -9.47 22.52 2.07
CA ARG A 169 -8.31 22.86 2.92
C ARG A 169 -7.78 21.67 3.71
N THR A 170 -8.65 20.80 4.20
CA THR A 170 -8.28 19.66 5.06
C THR A 170 -7.53 18.59 4.28
N TRP A 171 -8.00 18.27 3.06
CA TRP A 171 -7.41 17.21 2.25
C TRP A 171 -5.92 17.45 1.91
N PRO A 172 -5.51 18.65 1.45
CA PRO A 172 -4.10 18.97 1.26
C PRO A 172 -3.25 18.83 2.53
N VAL A 173 -3.78 19.20 3.70
CA VAL A 173 -3.04 19.09 4.99
C VAL A 173 -2.81 17.62 5.34
N ILE A 174 -3.85 16.79 5.27
CA ILE A 174 -3.74 15.33 5.47
C ILE A 174 -2.67 14.76 4.54
N THR A 175 -2.80 15.05 3.25
CA THR A 175 -1.92 14.57 2.20
C THR A 175 -0.46 14.98 2.47
N CYS A 176 -0.23 16.25 2.82
CA CYS A 176 1.09 16.79 3.18
C CYS A 176 1.70 16.09 4.40
N CYS A 177 0.91 15.71 5.41
CA CYS A 177 1.42 15.02 6.60
C CYS A 177 1.76 13.55 6.34
N PHE A 178 0.94 12.85 5.57
CA PHE A 178 1.05 11.39 5.42
C PHE A 178 1.93 10.92 4.27
N ILE A 179 2.05 11.70 3.18
CA ILE A 179 2.94 11.32 2.07
C ILE A 179 4.41 11.19 2.51
N PRO A 180 4.99 12.12 3.29
CA PRO A 180 6.35 11.97 3.78
C PRO A 180 6.53 10.68 4.59
N LEU A 181 5.51 10.27 5.36
CA LEU A 181 5.54 9.01 6.11
C LEU A 181 5.51 7.78 5.20
N ILE A 182 4.76 7.83 4.09
CA ILE A 182 4.74 6.75 3.09
C ILE A 182 6.10 6.65 2.39
N ILE A 183 6.66 7.77 1.95
CA ILE A 183 7.99 7.83 1.33
C ILE A 183 9.02 7.29 2.31
N PHE A 184 8.94 7.69 3.57
CA PHE A 184 9.80 7.21 4.63
C PHE A 184 9.70 5.68 4.83
N PHE A 185 8.49 5.13 4.92
CA PHE A 185 8.27 3.68 5.02
C PHE A 185 8.90 2.91 3.86
N ARG A 186 8.71 3.40 2.64
CA ARG A 186 9.22 2.79 1.40
C ARG A 186 10.75 2.85 1.32
N PHE A 187 11.33 3.99 1.68
CA PHE A 187 12.78 4.16 1.78
C PHE A 187 13.38 3.23 2.83
N HIS A 188 12.85 3.27 4.05
CA HIS A 188 13.35 2.48 5.18
C HIS A 188 13.23 0.97 4.94
N SER A 189 12.15 0.55 4.28
CA SER A 189 12.00 -0.84 3.84
C SER A 189 13.11 -1.27 2.87
N THR A 190 13.50 -0.41 1.94
CA THR A 190 14.58 -0.69 0.98
C THR A 190 15.92 -0.80 1.69
N VAL A 191 16.19 0.06 2.68
CA VAL A 191 17.37 -0.04 3.55
C VAL A 191 17.36 -1.37 4.32
N CYS A 192 16.23 -1.76 4.91
CA CYS A 192 16.09 -3.05 5.60
C CYS A 192 16.37 -4.24 4.66
N PHE A 193 15.86 -4.21 3.42
CA PHE A 193 16.16 -5.25 2.42
C PHE A 193 17.65 -5.31 2.10
N ALA A 194 18.32 -4.16 1.95
CA ALA A 194 19.76 -4.11 1.70
C ALA A 194 20.57 -4.66 2.88
N GLN A 195 20.15 -4.37 4.12
CA GLN A 195 20.77 -4.93 5.32
C GLN A 195 20.57 -6.45 5.41
N ILE A 196 19.36 -6.96 5.17
CA ILE A 196 19.06 -8.39 5.14
C ILE A 196 19.93 -9.08 4.09
N TRP A 197 20.03 -8.48 2.90
CA TRP A 197 20.88 -8.95 1.82
C TRP A 197 22.35 -9.08 2.22
N SER A 198 22.93 -8.04 2.82
CA SER A 198 24.34 -8.02 3.24
C SER A 198 24.58 -9.02 4.39
N LYS A 199 23.70 -9.06 5.38
CA LYS A 199 23.80 -9.94 6.56
C LYS A 199 23.57 -11.43 6.24
N LEU A 200 22.86 -11.77 5.16
CA LEU A 200 22.59 -13.17 4.80
C LEU A 200 23.85 -13.95 4.40
N TYR A 201 24.92 -13.26 4.01
CA TYR A 201 26.15 -13.87 3.47
C TYR A 201 27.40 -13.61 4.29
N GLU A 202 27.31 -12.80 5.35
CA GLU A 202 28.38 -12.66 6.33
C GLU A 202 28.39 -13.88 7.26
N LEU A 203 29.42 -14.70 7.13
CA LEU A 203 29.73 -15.75 8.08
C LEU A 203 30.27 -15.10 9.37
N HIS A 204 29.47 -15.13 10.45
CA HIS A 204 29.99 -14.97 11.80
C HIS A 204 30.63 -16.28 12.27
#